data_AF-A0A946XT46-F1
#
_entry.id   AF-A0A946XT46-F1
#
_cell.length_a   1.000
_cell.length_b   1.000
_cell.length_c   1.000
_cell.angle_alpha   90.00
_cell.angle_beta   90.00
_cell.angle_gamma   90.00
#
_symmetry.space_group_name_H-M   'P 1'
#
loop_
_entity.id
_entity.type
_entity.pdbx_description
1 polymer ?
#
loop_
_entity_poly.entity_id
_entity_poly.type
_entity_poly.pdbx_seq_one_letter_code
_entity_poly.pdbx_strand_id
1 'polypeptide(L)'
;ANTLIEWCQGLLVGLGLSSVEASDEEVLEMIRDISEISQMDADLLDNDENTQDFYEIVEFVRIGVLFIQETLQPSKQDFISPTQLH
;
A
#
# COMPACT_ATOMS: atom_id res chain seq x y z
N ALA A 1 -9.28 -13.17 -6.86
CA ALA A 1 -9.39 -12.01 -5.95
C ALA A 1 -8.96 -12.28 -4.51
N ASN A 2 -9.29 -13.45 -3.94
CA ASN A 2 -9.00 -13.81 -2.53
C ASN A 2 -7.57 -13.50 -2.06
N THR A 3 -6.57 -13.72 -2.91
CA THR A 3 -5.15 -13.48 -2.56
C THR A 3 -4.84 -12.02 -2.25
N LEU A 4 -5.49 -11.04 -2.88
CA LEU A 4 -5.27 -9.62 -2.60
C LEU A 4 -5.82 -9.23 -1.23
N ILE A 5 -7.01 -9.72 -0.90
CA ILE A 5 -7.68 -9.47 0.38
C ILE A 5 -6.81 -10.00 1.53
N GLU A 6 -6.38 -11.27 1.43
CA GLU A 6 -5.49 -11.89 2.41
C GLU A 6 -4.15 -11.14 2.53
N TRP A 7 -3.61 -10.65 1.42
CA TRP A 7 -2.40 -9.85 1.41
C TRP A 7 -2.57 -8.51 2.15
N CYS A 8 -3.67 -7.80 1.91
CA CYS A 8 -4.00 -6.55 2.61
C CYS A 8 -4.15 -6.80 4.11
N GLN A 9 -4.80 -7.89 4.52
CA GLN A 9 -4.91 -8.27 5.93
C GLN A 9 -3.53 -8.54 6.55
N GLY A 10 -2.66 -9.28 5.86
CA GLY A 10 -1.30 -9.56 6.30
C GLY A 10 -0.46 -8.28 6.45
N LEU A 11 -0.58 -7.35 5.51
CA LEU A 11 0.05 -6.03 5.58
C LEU A 11 -0.42 -5.24 6.82
N LEU A 12 -1.73 -5.15 7.05
CA LEU A 12 -2.30 -4.41 8.18
C LEU A 12 -1.87 -5.00 9.52
N VAL A 13 -1.83 -6.33 9.64
CA VAL A 13 -1.27 -7.02 10.81
C VAL A 13 0.20 -6.67 11.00
N GLY A 14 0.99 -6.71 9.93
CA GLY A 14 2.41 -6.35 9.96
C GLY A 14 2.64 -4.90 10.41
N LEU A 15 1.83 -3.96 9.91
CA LEU A 15 1.88 -2.55 10.34
C LEU A 15 1.53 -2.40 11.81
N GLY A 16 0.46 -3.06 12.29
CA GLY A 16 0.06 -3.00 13.70
C GLY A 16 1.06 -3.64 14.68
N LEU A 17 1.84 -4.61 14.21
CA LEU A 17 2.94 -5.21 14.98
C LEU A 17 4.24 -4.40 14.90
N SER A 18 4.35 -3.49 13.93
CA SER A 18 5.50 -2.61 13.80
C SER A 18 5.51 -1.57 14.92
N SER A 19 6.69 -1.13 15.35
CA SER A 19 6.82 -0.01 16.28
C SER A 19 6.71 1.36 15.59
N VAL A 20 6.16 1.40 14.38
CA VAL A 20 6.09 2.60 13.57
C VAL A 20 4.80 3.33 13.91
N GLU A 21 4.93 4.48 14.57
CA GLU A 21 3.80 5.35 14.87
C GLU A 21 3.57 6.28 13.66
N ALA A 22 2.47 6.05 12.94
CA ALA A 22 2.02 6.98 11.91
C ALA A 22 1.23 8.12 12.55
N SER A 23 1.78 9.34 12.50
CA SER A 23 1.07 10.56 12.90
C SER A 23 0.54 11.37 11.71
N ASP A 24 0.92 10.98 10.49
CA ASP A 24 0.52 11.63 9.26
C ASP A 24 -0.91 11.24 8.89
N GLU A 25 -1.78 12.22 8.65
CA GLU A 25 -3.20 12.01 8.38
C GLU A 25 -3.44 11.27 7.06
N GLU A 26 -2.66 11.57 6.02
CA GLU A 26 -2.77 10.92 4.71
C GLU A 26 -2.34 9.45 4.79
N VAL A 27 -1.33 9.15 5.60
CA VAL A 27 -0.91 7.75 5.88
C VAL A 27 -2.02 7.00 6.61
N LEU A 28 -2.66 7.62 7.59
CA LEU A 28 -3.76 7.00 8.33
C LEU A 28 -5.00 6.79 7.44
N GLU A 29 -5.29 7.70 6.52
CA GLU A 29 -6.34 7.54 5.52
C GLU A 29 -6.03 6.37 4.58
N MET A 30 -4.83 6.32 4.01
CA MET A 30 -4.41 5.20 3.15
C MET A 30 -4.50 3.83 3.84
N ILE A 31 -4.14 3.77 5.13
CA ILE A 31 -4.30 2.54 5.93
C ILE A 31 -5.78 2.16 6.09
N ARG A 32 -6.67 3.14 6.27
CA ARG A 32 -8.12 2.88 6.35
C ARG A 32 -8.67 2.37 5.02
N ASP A 33 -8.28 2.97 3.90
CA ASP A 33 -8.72 2.54 2.57
C ASP A 33 -8.29 1.09 2.29
N ILE A 34 -7.04 0.74 2.61
CA ILE A 34 -6.54 -0.64 2.52
C ILE A 34 -7.32 -1.58 3.46
N SER A 35 -7.73 -1.09 4.64
CA SER A 35 -8.59 -1.85 5.56
C SER A 35 -9.99 -2.09 5.01
N GLU A 36 -10.56 -1.17 4.26
CA GLU A 36 -11.84 -1.37 3.57
C GLU A 36 -11.69 -2.42 2.46
N ILE A 37 -10.62 -2.36 1.67
CA ILE A 37 -10.30 -3.36 0.63
C ILE A 37 -10.15 -4.77 1.24
N SER A 38 -9.51 -4.86 2.41
CA SER A 38 -9.30 -6.13 3.13
C SER A 38 -10.58 -6.80 3.63
N GLN A 39 -11.73 -6.11 3.56
CA GLN A 39 -13.05 -6.59 3.96
C GLN A 39 -14.01 -6.73 2.77
N MET A 40 -13.54 -6.48 1.54
CA MET A 40 -14.36 -6.66 0.34
C MET A 40 -14.73 -8.13 0.11
N ASP A 41 -15.86 -8.35 -0.52
CA ASP A 41 -16.27 -9.68 -0.96
C ASP A 41 -15.45 -10.10 -2.18
N ALA A 42 -14.73 -11.21 -2.06
CA ALA A 42 -13.86 -11.73 -3.12
C ALA A 42 -14.65 -12.15 -4.36
N ASP A 43 -15.90 -12.57 -4.20
CA ASP A 43 -16.75 -13.02 -5.30
C ASP A 43 -17.12 -11.84 -6.23
N LEU A 44 -17.13 -10.60 -5.72
CA LEU A 44 -17.36 -9.39 -6.52
C LEU A 44 -16.17 -9.05 -7.43
N LEU A 45 -14.98 -9.51 -7.08
CA LEU A 45 -13.71 -9.17 -7.73
C LEU A 45 -13.22 -10.26 -8.70
N ASP A 46 -13.79 -11.47 -8.64
CA ASP A 46 -13.46 -12.61 -9.53
C ASP A 46 -14.42 -12.74 -10.74
N ASN A 47 -15.22 -11.70 -11.03
CA ASN A 47 -16.01 -11.63 -12.27
C ASN A 47 -15.11 -11.18 -13.44
N ASP A 48 -15.09 -11.93 -14.55
CA ASP A 48 -14.33 -11.61 -15.75
C ASP A 48 -14.64 -10.20 -16.31
N GLU A 49 -15.88 -9.71 -16.15
CA GLU A 49 -16.29 -8.34 -16.54
C GLU A 49 -15.60 -7.26 -15.68
N ASN A 50 -15.22 -7.59 -14.45
CA ASN A 50 -14.61 -6.68 -13.47
C ASN A 50 -13.08 -6.82 -13.41
N THR A 51 -12.47 -7.52 -14.38
CA THR A 51 -11.02 -7.77 -14.40
C THR A 51 -10.22 -6.47 -14.38
N GLN A 52 -10.65 -5.45 -15.14
CA GLN A 52 -9.97 -4.16 -15.17
C GLN A 52 -10.03 -3.46 -13.80
N ASP A 53 -11.21 -3.38 -13.19
CA ASP A 53 -11.42 -2.78 -11.88
C ASP A 53 -10.56 -3.46 -10.81
N PHE A 54 -10.45 -4.81 -10.87
CA PHE A 54 -9.56 -5.55 -9.99
C PHE A 54 -8.10 -5.12 -10.13
N TYR A 55 -7.59 -4.96 -11.36
CA TYR A 55 -6.22 -4.48 -11.58
C TYR A 55 -6.02 -3.04 -11.10
N GLU A 56 -7.03 -2.18 -11.22
CA GLU A 56 -6.98 -0.82 -10.68
C GLU A 56 -6.85 -0.83 -9.15
N ILE A 57 -7.57 -1.72 -8.46
CA ILE A 57 -7.45 -1.89 -6.99
C ILE A 57 -6.07 -2.43 -6.62
N VAL A 58 -5.54 -3.40 -7.37
CA VAL A 58 -4.17 -3.91 -7.14
C VAL A 58 -3.14 -2.78 -7.25
N GLU A 59 -3.27 -1.93 -8.27
CA GLU A 59 -2.39 -0.78 -8.46
C GLU A 59 -2.56 0.28 -7.37
N PHE A 60 -3.79 0.56 -6.96
CA PHE A 60 -4.08 1.44 -5.83
C PHE A 60 -3.37 0.96 -4.56
N VAL A 61 -3.51 -0.31 -4.21
CA VAL A 61 -2.85 -0.92 -3.04
C VAL A 61 -1.32 -0.82 -3.17
N ARG A 62 -0.78 -1.10 -4.36
CA ARG A 62 0.66 -1.05 -4.60
C ARG A 62 1.22 0.36 -4.38
N ILE A 63 0.57 1.39 -4.92
CA ILE A 63 0.99 2.78 -4.75
C ILE A 63 0.78 3.24 -3.31
N GLY A 64 -0.33 2.85 -2.66
CA GLY A 64 -0.60 3.15 -1.26
C GLY A 64 0.48 2.62 -0.32
N VAL A 65 0.97 1.39 -0.55
CA VAL A 65 2.06 0.79 0.23
C VAL A 65 3.36 1.55 0.05
N LEU A 66 3.70 1.94 -1.19
CA LEU A 66 4.90 2.74 -1.46
C LEU A 66 4.81 4.12 -0.79
N PHE A 67 3.63 4.74 -0.81
CA PHE A 67 3.37 6.01 -0.13
C PHE A 67 3.57 5.87 1.38
N ILE A 68 2.95 4.87 2.02
CA ILE A 68 3.13 4.59 3.46
C ILE A 68 4.62 4.39 3.79
N GLN A 69 5.33 3.58 3.00
CA GLN A 69 6.75 3.30 3.22
C GLN A 69 7.61 4.56 3.11
N GLU A 70 7.41 5.37 2.06
CA GLU A 70 8.20 6.60 1.85
C GLU A 70 7.91 7.65 2.92
N THR A 71 6.67 7.79 3.36
CA THR A 71 6.32 8.77 4.39
C THR A 71 6.87 8.36 5.76
N LEU A 72 6.81 7.07 6.11
CA LEU A 72 7.27 6.58 7.41
C LEU A 72 8.80 6.38 7.46
N GLN A 73 9.41 6.04 6.33
CA GLN A 73 10.85 5.84 6.20
C GLN A 73 11.32 6.45 4.88
N PRO A 74 11.50 7.78 4.84
CA PRO A 74 11.93 8.47 3.63
C PRO A 74 13.19 7.84 3.08
N SER A 75 13.13 7.47 1.81
CA SER A 75 14.30 6.94 1.12
C SER A 75 15.42 7.97 1.24
N LYS A 76 16.59 7.54 1.71
CA LYS A 76 17.80 8.35 1.57
C LYS A 76 18.12 8.38 0.08
N GLN A 77 17.52 9.32 -0.65
CA GLN A 77 18.07 9.69 -1.94
C GLN A 77 19.44 10.27 -1.63
N ASP A 78 20.48 9.44 -1.77
CA ASP A 78 21.86 9.90 -1.79
C ASP A 78 21.94 10.88 -2.94
N PHE A 79 21.88 12.17 -2.61
CA PHE A 79 22.11 13.25 -3.54
C PHE A 79 23.54 13.07 -4.04
N ILE A 80 23.73 12.42 -5.18
CA ILE A 80 25.03 12.36 -5.85
C ILE A 80 25.32 13.81 -6.24
N SER A 81 26.11 14.49 -5.42
CA SER A 81 26.55 15.84 -5.72
C SER A 81 27.33 15.79 -7.04
N PRO A 82 27.04 16.66 -8.02
CA PRO A 82 27.68 16.62 -9.33
C PRO A 82 29.22 16.74 -9.29
N THR A 83 29.78 17.13 -8.14
CA THR A 83 31.23 17.18 -7.86
C THR A 83 31.89 15.80 -7.72
N GLN A 84 31.14 14.70 -7.62
CA GLN A 84 31.70 13.34 -7.54
C GLN A 84 31.99 12.68 -8.90
N LEU A 85 31.66 13.34 -10.01
CA LEU A 85 32.12 12.95 -11.34
C LEU A 85 33.47 13.64 -11.61
N HIS A 86 34.56 12.99 -11.20
CA HIS A 86 35.92 13.29 -11.66
C HIS A 86 36.52 12.06 -12.33
#